data_AF-A0A9W9UE97-F1
#
_entry.id   AF-A0A9W9UE97-F1
#
_cell.length_a   1.000
_cell.length_b   1.000
_cell.length_c   1.000
_cell.angle_alpha   90.00
_cell.angle_beta   90.00
_cell.angle_gamma   90.00
#
_symmetry.space_group_name_H-M   'P 1'
#
loop_
_entity.id
_entity.type
_entity.pdbx_description
1 polymer ?
#
loop_
_entity_poly.entity_id
_entity_poly.type
_entity_poly.pdbx_seq_one_letter_code
_entity_poly.pdbx_strand_id
1 'polypeptide(L)'
;MAISEIVADESLLPVLQTSAETLTQCQQLLSILNPESSPNDAAKLQELSLAATKHQRLLYSLLAQLRGQNRDAIFRVRDTKQATAEARQEIDRLHLQLQNLYYEQKHLTGEIAACEAYDHKYLSLPLIPVEEFLELHPEHRETNEHELMIARINHEHAEREKLEQARQELLKRKQALIAENKKRKDDLANLDQDLEKFIDFAAHHLRLRLANDSMSNYGEIDTGADVFSKPALRAPCCHYAARCVLSTESSPRAVLFEFPLSTFIAEELQRLYGEEKATIAHILSGHTAGLASTSPQLAEDISRRLRRSMKYAETYHLSFSLFTPGSRPSSWDIEAAVNEYVTPLLKALSPISDFTVDTQVQLYANFAPTAPKPEFDEAEAAWTLKKEDLSAFVNAAEWPLNPSIGNGPTINFVLYVPDPSQSPLIVKENRASSWIVPQWGGVFLLNTPLSTGDRTSDSNPAHLAQDSLGPAFMTFSHQLLTLLGTPSTPASLPLRLQTSIRIRAATLLLSASSTMGSLARLTESLPSIPIPATVATSVSTVLSHLGATCSHLKDGRFGAALASARVAEVEAERSFFEKSMVGQVYFPDEHKVAVYLPLLGPIGVPLVVGLLKEIKRIIAERKAKRAAAS
;
A
#
# COMPACT_ATOMS: atom_id res chain seq x y z
N MET A 1 -23.89 42.45 32.00
CA MET A 1 -24.41 41.16 32.42
C MET A 1 -23.50 40.59 33.49
N ALA A 2 -24.06 40.02 34.55
CA ALA A 2 -23.33 39.25 35.55
C ALA A 2 -23.00 37.86 35.00
N ILE A 3 -21.93 37.22 35.48
CA ILE A 3 -21.52 35.89 35.00
C ILE A 3 -22.61 34.83 35.31
N SER A 4 -23.41 35.06 36.36
CA SER A 4 -24.60 34.29 36.72
C SER A 4 -25.76 34.36 35.72
N GLU A 5 -25.73 35.28 34.74
CA GLU A 5 -26.72 35.39 33.66
C GLU A 5 -26.29 34.62 32.40
N ILE A 6 -25.05 34.12 32.36
CA ILE A 6 -24.43 33.49 31.18
C ILE A 6 -24.32 31.97 31.35
N VAL A 7 -24.10 31.49 32.57
CA VAL A 7 -23.95 30.06 32.89
C VAL A 7 -25.30 29.47 33.28
N ALA A 8 -26.01 28.89 32.32
CA ALA A 8 -27.33 28.27 32.52
C ALA A 8 -27.29 26.78 32.94
N ASP A 9 -26.10 26.16 33.03
CA ASP A 9 -25.93 24.76 33.42
C ASP A 9 -26.12 24.60 34.94
N GLU A 10 -27.18 23.87 35.33
CA GLU A 10 -27.55 23.58 36.72
C GLU A 10 -26.41 22.94 37.53
N SER A 11 -25.49 22.22 36.89
CA SER A 11 -24.33 21.61 37.54
C SER A 11 -23.18 22.59 37.83
N LEU A 12 -23.15 23.74 37.15
CA LEU A 12 -22.12 24.77 37.32
C LEU A 12 -22.56 25.91 38.26
N LEU A 13 -23.87 26.10 38.46
CA LEU A 13 -24.41 27.10 39.40
C LEU A 13 -23.86 26.97 40.85
N PRO A 14 -23.72 25.77 41.45
CA PRO A 14 -23.15 25.63 42.79
C PRO A 14 -21.68 26.05 42.85
N VAL A 15 -20.91 25.77 41.78
CA VAL A 15 -19.49 26.16 41.66
C VAL A 15 -19.36 27.68 41.64
N LEU A 16 -20.22 28.34 40.86
CA LEU A 16 -20.30 29.79 40.75
C LEU A 16 -20.64 30.42 42.10
N GLN A 17 -21.67 29.92 42.80
CA GLN A 17 -22.08 30.37 44.14
C GLN A 17 -20.96 30.22 45.17
N THR A 18 -20.40 29.01 45.35
CA THR A 18 -19.32 28.75 46.32
C THR A 18 -18.06 29.56 45.98
N SER A 19 -17.76 29.84 44.70
CA SER A 19 -16.64 30.70 44.31
C SER A 19 -16.85 32.17 44.69
N ALA A 20 -18.08 32.70 44.57
CA ALA A 20 -18.42 34.06 44.95
C ALA A 20 -18.39 34.25 46.48
N GLU A 21 -18.91 33.27 47.24
CA GLU A 21 -18.81 33.22 48.70
C GLU A 21 -17.35 33.16 49.17
N THR A 22 -16.53 32.31 48.53
CA THR A 22 -15.08 32.23 48.78
C THR A 22 -14.40 33.58 48.56
N LEU A 23 -14.70 34.27 47.46
CA LEU A 23 -14.14 35.58 47.14
C LEU A 23 -14.54 36.64 48.18
N THR A 24 -15.80 36.63 48.61
CA THR A 24 -16.30 37.54 49.67
C THR A 24 -15.60 37.29 51.00
N GLN A 25 -15.36 36.02 51.36
CA GLN A 25 -14.63 35.67 52.58
C GLN A 25 -13.13 36.05 52.51
N CYS A 26 -12.49 35.92 51.34
CA CYS A 26 -11.15 36.45 51.13
C CYS A 26 -11.08 37.98 51.33
N GLN A 27 -12.05 38.73 50.79
CA GLN A 27 -12.12 40.19 50.96
C GLN A 27 -12.35 40.59 52.42
N GLN A 28 -13.23 39.90 53.15
CA GLN A 28 -13.44 40.13 54.57
C GLN A 28 -12.16 39.85 55.38
N LEU A 29 -11.49 38.72 55.15
CA LEU A 29 -10.23 38.40 55.82
C LEU A 29 -9.12 39.42 55.52
N LEU A 30 -9.01 39.90 54.27
CA LEU A 30 -8.06 40.96 53.88
C LEU A 30 -8.35 42.29 54.60
N SER A 31 -9.62 42.67 54.77
CA SER A 31 -9.98 43.90 55.50
C SER A 31 -9.64 43.83 57.00
N ILE A 32 -9.70 42.65 57.61
CA ILE A 32 -9.32 42.41 59.02
C ILE A 32 -7.79 42.41 59.19
N LEU A 33 -7.04 42.02 58.17
CA LEU A 33 -5.57 41.96 58.16
C LEU A 33 -4.89 43.26 57.68
N ASN A 34 -5.67 44.30 57.35
CA ASN A 34 -5.14 45.54 56.77
C ASN A 34 -4.40 46.38 57.85
N PRO A 35 -3.10 46.69 57.71
CA PRO A 35 -2.27 47.17 58.82
C PRO A 35 -2.68 48.53 59.41
N GLU A 36 -3.39 49.37 58.65
CA GLU A 36 -3.84 50.69 59.13
C GLU A 36 -4.97 50.64 60.18
N SER A 37 -5.61 49.48 60.38
CA SER A 37 -6.69 49.32 61.37
C SER A 37 -6.24 48.78 62.74
N SER A 38 -4.93 48.53 62.91
CA SER A 38 -4.37 47.89 64.11
C SER A 38 -4.55 48.73 65.39
N PRO A 39 -5.35 48.26 66.38
CA PRO A 39 -5.53 48.98 67.64
C PRO A 39 -4.37 48.73 68.61
N ASN A 40 -3.96 49.77 69.36
CA ASN A 40 -2.95 49.63 70.42
C ASN A 40 -3.46 48.86 71.67
N ASP A 41 -4.78 48.59 71.77
CA ASP A 41 -5.37 47.87 72.89
C ASP A 41 -5.20 46.35 72.76
N ALA A 42 -4.45 45.73 73.67
CA ALA A 42 -4.20 44.29 73.69
C ALA A 42 -5.48 43.42 73.63
N ALA A 43 -6.57 43.87 74.26
CA ALA A 43 -7.87 43.19 74.22
C ALA A 43 -8.49 43.18 72.81
N LYS A 44 -8.40 44.30 72.08
CA LYS A 44 -8.91 44.40 70.70
C LYS A 44 -8.06 43.62 69.70
N LEU A 45 -6.74 43.57 69.91
CA LEU A 45 -5.85 42.69 69.15
C LEU A 45 -6.22 41.22 69.33
N GLN A 46 -6.56 40.80 70.55
CA GLN A 46 -7.04 39.44 70.82
C GLN A 46 -8.38 39.16 70.12
N GLU A 47 -9.33 40.09 70.17
CA GLU A 47 -10.64 39.99 69.49
C GLU A 47 -10.48 39.89 67.95
N LEU A 48 -9.64 40.76 67.34
CA LEU A 48 -9.32 40.72 65.91
C LEU A 48 -8.64 39.39 65.51
N SER A 49 -7.73 38.86 66.33
CA SER A 49 -7.09 37.57 66.06
C SER A 49 -8.09 36.40 66.05
N LEU A 50 -9.12 36.46 66.91
CA LEU A 50 -10.17 35.46 66.99
C LEU A 50 -11.15 35.58 65.80
N ALA A 51 -11.47 36.82 65.38
CA ALA A 51 -12.24 37.08 64.16
C ALA A 51 -11.50 36.58 62.91
N ALA A 52 -10.21 36.91 62.74
CA ALA A 52 -9.39 36.42 61.64
C ALA A 52 -9.34 34.88 61.60
N THR A 53 -9.15 34.23 62.76
CA THR A 53 -9.16 32.76 62.87
C THR A 53 -10.51 32.15 62.47
N LYS A 54 -11.63 32.82 62.79
CA LYS A 54 -12.98 32.39 62.38
C LYS A 54 -13.17 32.46 60.86
N HIS A 55 -12.81 33.58 60.24
CA HIS A 55 -12.90 33.75 58.78
C HIS A 55 -11.93 32.81 58.03
N GLN A 56 -10.72 32.59 58.54
CA GLN A 56 -9.75 31.65 57.98
C GLN A 56 -10.28 30.20 57.98
N ARG A 57 -10.93 29.75 59.06
CA ARG A 57 -11.56 28.42 59.11
C ARG A 57 -12.69 28.28 58.10
N LEU A 58 -13.55 29.29 57.98
CA LEU A 58 -14.66 29.30 57.01
C LEU A 58 -14.13 29.26 55.55
N LEU A 59 -13.10 30.05 55.27
CA LEU A 59 -12.41 30.07 53.97
C LEU A 59 -11.82 28.68 53.61
N TYR A 60 -11.20 27.98 54.56
CA TYR A 60 -10.70 26.62 54.29
C TYR A 60 -11.82 25.60 54.02
N SER A 61 -13.00 25.72 54.67
CA SER A 61 -14.15 24.86 54.32
C SER A 61 -14.70 25.14 52.92
N LEU A 62 -14.84 26.42 52.54
CA LEU A 62 -15.30 26.81 51.19
C LEU A 62 -14.30 26.36 50.10
N LEU A 63 -12.99 26.52 50.34
CA LEU A 63 -11.94 26.02 49.44
C LEU A 63 -11.92 24.49 49.33
N ALA A 64 -12.33 23.75 50.37
CA ALA A 64 -12.47 22.30 50.29
C ALA A 64 -13.69 21.90 49.44
N GLN A 65 -14.83 22.57 49.62
CA GLN A 65 -16.04 22.37 48.80
C GLN A 65 -15.80 22.70 47.32
N LEU A 66 -15.21 23.85 47.03
CA LEU A 66 -14.89 24.29 45.67
C LEU A 66 -13.93 23.33 44.94
N ARG A 67 -12.97 22.73 45.67
CA ARG A 67 -12.09 21.68 45.14
C ARG A 67 -12.81 20.37 44.83
N GLY A 68 -13.82 20.01 45.62
CA GLY A 68 -14.72 18.88 45.34
C GLY A 68 -15.55 19.14 44.08
N GLN A 69 -16.31 20.22 44.08
CA GLN A 69 -17.14 20.67 42.95
C GLN A 69 -16.36 20.73 41.62
N ASN A 70 -15.16 21.32 41.62
CA ASN A 70 -14.31 21.39 40.43
C ASN A 70 -13.85 20.00 39.94
N ARG A 71 -13.55 19.07 40.86
CA ARG A 71 -13.21 17.68 40.52
C ARG A 71 -14.41 16.96 39.90
N ASP A 72 -15.61 17.18 40.41
CA ASP A 72 -16.84 16.57 39.90
C ASP A 72 -17.21 17.13 38.51
N ALA A 73 -16.99 18.42 38.26
CA ALA A 73 -17.13 19.02 36.93
C ALA A 73 -16.14 18.40 35.93
N ILE A 74 -14.88 18.19 36.32
CA ILE A 74 -13.86 17.53 35.48
C ILE A 74 -14.25 16.08 35.16
N PHE A 75 -14.88 15.35 36.09
CA PHE A 75 -15.42 14.01 35.80
C PHE A 75 -16.58 14.08 34.79
N ARG A 76 -17.58 14.94 34.97
CA ARG A 76 -18.69 15.10 34.01
C ARG A 76 -18.23 15.44 32.59
N VAL A 77 -17.19 16.27 32.44
CA VAL A 77 -16.55 16.59 31.14
C VAL A 77 -15.85 15.36 30.53
N ARG A 78 -15.30 14.46 31.36
CA ARG A 78 -14.75 13.17 30.89
C ARG A 78 -15.85 12.20 30.45
N ASP A 79 -16.93 12.10 31.23
CA ASP A 79 -18.03 11.16 30.98
C ASP A 79 -18.80 11.53 29.70
N THR A 80 -19.11 12.83 29.51
CA THR A 80 -19.71 13.35 28.28
C THR A 80 -18.79 13.18 27.06
N LYS A 81 -17.47 13.36 27.22
CA LYS A 81 -16.48 13.06 26.17
C LYS A 81 -16.41 11.57 25.84
N GLN A 82 -16.64 10.68 26.79
CA GLN A 82 -16.69 9.23 26.55
C GLN A 82 -17.99 8.87 25.81
N ALA A 83 -19.16 9.29 26.30
CA ALA A 83 -20.45 9.00 25.65
C ALA A 83 -20.52 9.53 24.20
N THR A 84 -19.96 10.71 23.93
CA THR A 84 -19.88 11.26 22.56
C THR A 84 -18.88 10.51 21.67
N ALA A 85 -17.81 9.94 22.22
CA ALA A 85 -16.90 9.07 21.48
C ALA A 85 -17.53 7.70 21.16
N GLU A 86 -18.27 7.12 22.09
CA GLU A 86 -19.01 5.86 21.92
C GLU A 86 -20.11 6.00 20.86
N ALA A 87 -20.94 7.05 20.95
CA ALA A 87 -21.96 7.35 19.94
C ALA A 87 -21.35 7.61 18.55
N ARG A 88 -20.21 8.30 18.48
CA ARG A 88 -19.47 8.48 17.23
C ARG A 88 -18.98 7.14 16.68
N GLN A 89 -18.42 6.26 17.51
CA GLN A 89 -17.92 4.96 17.06
C GLN A 89 -19.05 4.08 16.48
N GLU A 90 -20.28 4.19 17.00
CA GLU A 90 -21.43 3.55 16.38
C GLU A 90 -21.81 4.17 15.02
N ILE A 91 -21.80 5.49 14.89
CA ILE A 91 -22.03 6.18 13.59
C ILE A 91 -20.98 5.76 12.57
N ASP A 92 -19.69 5.77 12.94
CA ASP A 92 -18.58 5.36 12.09
C ASP A 92 -18.72 3.88 11.66
N ARG A 93 -19.20 3.00 12.55
CA ARG A 93 -19.52 1.59 12.26
C ARG A 93 -20.68 1.44 11.26
N LEU A 94 -21.78 2.18 11.46
CA LEU A 94 -22.94 2.15 10.58
C LEU A 94 -22.64 2.74 9.19
N HIS A 95 -21.80 3.78 9.13
CA HIS A 95 -21.33 4.37 7.89
C HIS A 95 -20.51 3.36 7.05
N LEU A 96 -19.61 2.59 7.70
CA LEU A 96 -18.86 1.53 7.02
C LEU A 96 -19.79 0.42 6.48
N GLN A 97 -20.84 0.03 7.23
CA GLN A 97 -21.82 -0.94 6.73
C GLN A 97 -22.60 -0.40 5.52
N LEU A 98 -22.98 0.88 5.53
CA LEU A 98 -23.62 1.55 4.39
C LEU A 98 -22.69 1.65 3.16
N GLN A 99 -21.40 1.95 3.37
CA GLN A 99 -20.41 2.01 2.30
C GLN A 99 -20.20 0.64 1.63
N ASN A 100 -20.19 -0.44 2.41
CA ASN A 100 -20.13 -1.81 1.88
C ASN A 100 -21.35 -2.14 1.00
N LEU A 101 -22.56 -1.76 1.44
CA LEU A 101 -23.79 -1.95 0.65
C LEU A 101 -23.80 -1.14 -0.66
N TYR A 102 -23.27 0.09 -0.65
CA TYR A 102 -23.11 0.86 -1.88
C TYR A 102 -22.06 0.25 -2.84
N TYR A 103 -21.00 -0.35 -2.30
CA TYR A 103 -20.02 -1.09 -3.11
C TYR A 103 -20.67 -2.34 -3.75
N GLU A 104 -21.40 -3.13 -2.97
CA GLU A 104 -22.14 -4.31 -3.44
C GLU A 104 -23.19 -3.93 -4.50
N GLN A 105 -23.98 -2.88 -4.27
CA GLN A 105 -24.93 -2.36 -5.24
C GLN A 105 -24.25 -1.93 -6.56
N LYS A 106 -23.11 -1.24 -6.47
CA LYS A 106 -22.35 -0.80 -7.66
C LYS A 106 -21.73 -1.98 -8.41
N HIS A 107 -21.24 -2.99 -7.68
CA HIS A 107 -20.69 -4.21 -8.25
C HIS A 107 -21.76 -5.00 -9.00
N LEU A 108 -22.91 -5.27 -8.36
CA LEU A 108 -24.04 -5.98 -8.97
C LEU A 108 -24.62 -5.22 -10.17
N THR A 109 -24.76 -3.89 -10.08
CA THR A 109 -25.16 -3.06 -11.25
C THR A 109 -24.16 -3.19 -12.40
N GLY A 110 -22.86 -3.27 -12.11
CA GLY A 110 -21.81 -3.50 -13.10
C GLY A 110 -21.86 -4.90 -13.73
N GLU A 111 -22.15 -5.94 -12.96
CA GLU A 111 -22.33 -7.30 -13.47
C GLU A 111 -23.60 -7.45 -14.31
N ILE A 112 -24.71 -6.83 -13.89
CA ILE A 112 -25.95 -6.76 -14.69
C ILE A 112 -25.67 -6.07 -16.02
N ALA A 113 -25.04 -4.89 -16.02
CA ALA A 113 -24.68 -4.18 -17.25
C ALA A 113 -23.71 -4.98 -18.14
N ALA A 114 -22.81 -5.78 -17.56
CA ALA A 114 -21.92 -6.67 -18.31
C ALA A 114 -22.66 -7.89 -18.91
N CYS A 115 -23.72 -8.37 -18.27
CA CYS A 115 -24.60 -9.40 -18.80
C CYS A 115 -25.50 -8.86 -19.92
N GLU A 116 -26.07 -7.66 -19.74
CA GLU A 116 -26.91 -6.98 -20.73
C GLU A 116 -26.12 -6.54 -21.97
N ALA A 117 -24.85 -6.15 -21.81
CA ALA A 117 -23.95 -5.79 -22.90
C ALA A 117 -23.22 -6.99 -23.55
N TYR A 118 -23.59 -8.22 -23.22
CA TYR A 118 -22.97 -9.42 -23.80
C TYR A 118 -23.35 -9.57 -25.28
N ASP A 119 -22.36 -9.52 -26.18
CA ASP A 119 -22.58 -9.70 -27.62
C ASP A 119 -23.01 -11.13 -27.97
N HIS A 120 -24.32 -11.32 -28.08
CA HIS A 120 -24.92 -12.56 -28.53
C HIS A 120 -24.67 -12.78 -30.03
N LYS A 121 -23.60 -13.52 -30.35
CA LYS A 121 -23.15 -13.90 -31.71
C LYS A 121 -24.23 -14.38 -32.70
N TYR A 122 -25.43 -14.78 -32.25
CA TYR A 122 -26.53 -15.11 -33.16
C TYR A 122 -27.17 -13.87 -33.80
N LEU A 123 -27.05 -12.68 -33.20
CA LEU A 123 -27.58 -11.41 -33.71
C LEU A 123 -26.82 -10.90 -34.94
N SER A 124 -25.56 -11.33 -35.12
CA SER A 124 -24.72 -11.01 -36.29
C SER A 124 -24.71 -12.10 -37.36
N LEU A 125 -25.51 -13.17 -37.20
CA LEU A 125 -25.73 -14.14 -38.26
C LEU A 125 -26.63 -13.54 -39.35
N PRO A 126 -26.22 -13.51 -40.63
CA PRO A 126 -27.18 -13.29 -41.71
C PRO A 126 -28.12 -14.50 -41.73
N LEU A 127 -29.41 -14.24 -41.51
CA LEU A 127 -30.50 -15.21 -41.48
C LEU A 127 -31.58 -14.75 -42.46
N ILE A 128 -32.27 -15.70 -43.10
CA ILE A 128 -33.46 -15.45 -43.92
C ILE A 128 -34.50 -14.63 -43.11
N PRO A 129 -35.16 -13.61 -43.70
CA PRO A 129 -36.23 -12.84 -43.06
C PRO A 129 -37.31 -13.71 -42.40
N VAL A 130 -37.94 -13.19 -41.35
CA VAL A 130 -38.98 -13.92 -40.60
C VAL A 130 -40.16 -14.28 -41.51
N GLU A 131 -40.55 -13.36 -42.39
CA GLU A 131 -41.65 -13.53 -43.36
C GLU A 131 -41.38 -14.69 -44.31
N GLU A 132 -40.26 -14.67 -45.04
CA GLU A 132 -39.83 -15.74 -45.95
C GLU A 132 -39.69 -17.10 -45.23
N PHE A 133 -39.16 -17.11 -44.01
CA PHE A 133 -39.05 -18.33 -43.21
C PHE A 133 -40.42 -18.92 -42.83
N LEU A 134 -41.40 -18.07 -42.49
CA LEU A 134 -42.76 -18.51 -42.14
C LEU A 134 -43.63 -18.85 -43.36
N GLU A 135 -43.19 -18.53 -44.58
CA GLU A 135 -43.74 -19.10 -45.82
C GLU A 135 -43.20 -20.52 -46.09
N LEU A 136 -41.89 -20.74 -45.87
CA LEU A 136 -41.25 -22.05 -46.03
C LEU A 136 -41.63 -23.05 -44.92
N HIS A 137 -41.75 -22.57 -43.68
CA HIS A 137 -42.06 -23.37 -42.49
C HIS A 137 -43.28 -22.81 -41.72
N PRO A 138 -44.50 -23.00 -42.25
CA PRO A 138 -45.72 -22.45 -41.64
C PRO A 138 -46.06 -23.05 -40.28
N GLU A 139 -45.47 -24.20 -39.91
CA GLU A 139 -45.65 -24.87 -38.62
C GLU A 139 -45.13 -24.03 -37.44
N HIS A 140 -44.21 -23.09 -37.67
CA HIS A 140 -43.61 -22.26 -36.61
C HIS A 140 -44.33 -20.93 -36.34
N ARG A 141 -45.51 -20.70 -36.94
CA ARG A 141 -46.25 -19.42 -36.85
C ARG A 141 -46.84 -19.11 -35.47
N GLU A 142 -47.09 -20.13 -34.65
CA GLU A 142 -47.65 -19.98 -33.28
C GLU A 142 -46.60 -20.29 -32.18
N THR A 143 -45.33 -20.44 -32.56
CA THR A 143 -44.22 -20.80 -31.65
C THR A 143 -43.63 -19.55 -30.98
N ASN A 144 -43.05 -19.71 -29.79
CA ASN A 144 -42.45 -18.59 -29.04
C ASN A 144 -41.25 -17.97 -29.80
N GLU A 145 -41.00 -16.67 -29.66
CA GLU A 145 -40.00 -15.92 -30.43
C GLU A 145 -38.59 -16.54 -30.33
N HIS A 146 -38.20 -16.97 -29.13
CA HIS A 146 -36.92 -17.64 -28.89
C HIS A 146 -36.79 -19.00 -29.63
N GLU A 147 -37.87 -19.78 -29.65
CA GLU A 147 -37.94 -21.09 -30.31
C GLU A 147 -37.98 -20.94 -31.83
N LEU A 148 -38.71 -19.94 -32.34
CA LEU A 148 -38.71 -19.52 -33.74
C LEU A 148 -37.30 -19.08 -34.19
N MET A 149 -36.56 -18.37 -33.34
CA MET A 149 -35.18 -17.97 -33.63
C MET A 149 -34.24 -19.20 -33.68
N ILE A 150 -34.41 -20.18 -32.78
CA ILE A 150 -33.68 -21.46 -32.83
C ILE A 150 -34.00 -22.22 -34.13
N ALA A 151 -35.28 -22.29 -34.53
CA ALA A 151 -35.69 -22.94 -35.77
C ALA A 151 -35.05 -22.30 -37.01
N ARG A 152 -35.03 -20.96 -37.08
CA ARG A 152 -34.35 -20.19 -38.15
C ARG A 152 -32.85 -20.46 -38.22
N ILE A 153 -32.16 -20.51 -37.08
CA ILE A 153 -30.73 -20.80 -37.00
C ILE A 153 -30.42 -22.24 -37.44
N ASN A 154 -31.26 -23.22 -37.04
CA ASN A 154 -31.10 -24.62 -37.43
C ASN A 154 -31.33 -24.83 -38.94
N HIS A 155 -32.30 -24.14 -39.54
CA HIS A 155 -32.52 -24.15 -40.98
C HIS A 155 -31.30 -23.59 -41.74
N GLU A 156 -30.81 -22.41 -41.35
CA GLU A 156 -29.64 -21.79 -41.97
C GLU A 156 -28.37 -22.65 -41.82
N HIS A 157 -28.21 -23.34 -40.68
CA HIS A 157 -27.14 -24.33 -40.50
C HIS A 157 -27.26 -25.47 -41.51
N ALA A 158 -28.44 -26.07 -41.64
CA ALA A 158 -28.67 -27.18 -42.55
C ALA A 158 -28.44 -26.81 -44.03
N GLU A 159 -28.85 -25.61 -44.46
CA GLU A 159 -28.56 -25.11 -45.81
C GLU A 159 -27.07 -24.82 -46.03
N ARG A 160 -26.37 -24.22 -45.06
CA ARG A 160 -24.91 -24.00 -45.14
C ARG A 160 -24.14 -25.31 -45.18
N GLU A 161 -24.60 -26.34 -44.46
CA GLU A 161 -23.99 -27.66 -44.50
C GLU A 161 -24.14 -28.31 -45.89
N LYS A 162 -25.34 -28.26 -46.49
CA LYS A 162 -25.58 -28.71 -47.88
C LYS A 162 -24.69 -27.96 -48.89
N LEU A 163 -24.57 -26.64 -48.74
CA LEU A 163 -23.74 -25.81 -49.63
C LEU A 163 -22.25 -26.13 -49.50
N GLU A 164 -21.74 -26.36 -48.28
CA GLU A 164 -20.34 -26.76 -48.06
C GLU A 164 -20.07 -28.21 -48.54
N GLN A 165 -21.02 -29.14 -48.38
CA GLN A 165 -20.93 -30.48 -48.98
C GLN A 165 -20.84 -30.39 -50.52
N ALA A 166 -21.73 -29.65 -51.16
CA ALA A 166 -21.72 -29.43 -52.62
C ALA A 166 -20.42 -28.73 -53.09
N ARG A 167 -19.91 -27.75 -52.33
CA ARG A 167 -18.62 -27.11 -52.56
C ARG A 167 -17.47 -28.11 -52.51
N GLN A 168 -17.47 -29.03 -51.54
CA GLN A 168 -16.44 -30.07 -51.42
C GLN A 168 -16.50 -31.08 -52.57
N GLU A 169 -17.68 -31.45 -53.06
CA GLU A 169 -17.83 -32.27 -54.26
C GLU A 169 -17.30 -31.56 -55.51
N LEU A 170 -17.64 -30.28 -55.69
CA LEU A 170 -17.12 -29.44 -56.78
C LEU A 170 -15.59 -29.26 -56.69
N LEU A 171 -15.02 -29.15 -55.49
CA LEU A 171 -13.57 -29.11 -55.28
C LEU A 171 -12.90 -30.44 -55.65
N LYS A 172 -13.46 -31.59 -55.23
CA LYS A 172 -12.98 -32.93 -55.65
C LYS A 172 -13.04 -33.08 -57.18
N ARG A 173 -14.14 -32.67 -57.81
CA ARG A 173 -14.32 -32.71 -59.28
C ARG A 173 -13.34 -31.77 -60.00
N LYS A 174 -13.07 -30.58 -59.45
CA LYS A 174 -12.03 -29.66 -59.95
C LYS A 174 -10.63 -30.26 -59.86
N GLN A 175 -10.28 -30.91 -58.74
CA GLN A 175 -9.00 -31.59 -58.58
C GLN A 175 -8.84 -32.75 -59.56
N ALA A 176 -9.88 -33.57 -59.76
CA ALA A 176 -9.88 -34.64 -60.75
C ALA A 176 -9.67 -34.11 -62.19
N LEU A 177 -10.37 -33.05 -62.58
CA LEU A 177 -10.19 -32.41 -63.89
C LEU A 177 -8.79 -31.78 -64.05
N ILE A 178 -8.18 -31.24 -62.99
CA ILE A 178 -6.79 -30.74 -63.03
C ILE A 178 -5.82 -31.91 -63.23
N ALA A 179 -6.01 -33.03 -62.53
CA ALA A 179 -5.19 -34.23 -62.71
C ALA A 179 -5.34 -34.83 -64.12
N GLU A 180 -6.55 -34.87 -64.66
CA GLU A 180 -6.81 -35.33 -66.04
C GLU A 180 -6.16 -34.41 -67.09
N ASN A 181 -6.31 -33.08 -66.95
CA ASN A 181 -5.66 -32.14 -67.85
C ASN A 181 -4.12 -32.20 -67.74
N LYS A 182 -3.57 -32.41 -66.54
CA LYS A 182 -2.13 -32.67 -66.39
C LYS A 182 -1.75 -33.94 -67.14
N LYS A 183 -2.45 -35.06 -66.92
CA LYS A 183 -2.16 -36.31 -67.62
C LYS A 183 -2.23 -36.13 -69.13
N ARG A 184 -3.27 -35.50 -69.68
CA ARG A 184 -3.38 -35.21 -71.12
C ARG A 184 -2.23 -34.32 -71.64
N LYS A 185 -1.70 -33.40 -70.83
CA LYS A 185 -0.52 -32.61 -71.17
C LYS A 185 0.77 -33.45 -71.18
N ASP A 186 0.93 -34.32 -70.19
CA ASP A 186 2.06 -35.26 -70.10
C ASP A 186 2.00 -36.28 -71.26
N ASP A 187 0.79 -36.78 -71.61
CA ASP A 187 0.52 -37.63 -72.78
C ASP A 187 0.83 -36.90 -74.10
N LEU A 188 0.48 -35.60 -74.23
CA LEU A 188 0.86 -34.78 -75.39
C LEU A 188 2.38 -34.61 -75.51
N ALA A 189 3.07 -34.31 -74.41
CA ALA A 189 4.52 -34.14 -74.42
C ALA A 189 5.28 -35.43 -74.80
N ASN A 190 4.75 -36.60 -74.43
CA ASN A 190 5.26 -37.88 -74.93
C ASN A 190 5.02 -38.03 -76.44
N LEU A 191 3.85 -37.61 -76.94
CA LEU A 191 3.51 -37.66 -78.36
C LEU A 191 4.40 -36.72 -79.20
N ASP A 192 4.67 -35.51 -78.70
CA ASP A 192 5.62 -34.57 -79.30
C ASP A 192 7.04 -35.17 -79.32
N GLN A 193 7.47 -35.82 -78.23
CA GLN A 193 8.78 -36.48 -78.19
C GLN A 193 8.85 -37.72 -79.11
N ASP A 194 7.75 -38.44 -79.34
CA ASP A 194 7.70 -39.52 -80.34
C ASP A 194 7.68 -38.96 -81.77
N LEU A 195 7.10 -37.77 -81.98
CA LEU A 195 7.19 -37.03 -83.24
C LEU A 195 8.63 -36.58 -83.51
N GLU A 196 9.34 -36.05 -82.50
CA GLU A 196 10.77 -35.74 -82.57
C GLU A 196 11.58 -36.99 -82.93
N LYS A 197 11.37 -38.13 -82.24
CA LYS A 197 12.02 -39.41 -82.58
C LYS A 197 11.73 -39.85 -84.02
N PHE A 198 10.54 -39.60 -84.55
CA PHE A 198 10.18 -39.94 -85.94
C PHE A 198 10.84 -39.00 -86.95
N ILE A 199 10.93 -37.71 -86.64
CA ILE A 199 11.68 -36.71 -87.41
C ILE A 199 13.18 -37.05 -87.40
N ASP A 200 13.74 -37.40 -86.24
CA ASP A 200 15.13 -37.83 -86.10
C ASP A 200 15.39 -39.17 -86.79
N PHE A 201 14.46 -40.12 -86.79
CA PHE A 201 14.59 -41.36 -87.57
C PHE A 201 14.62 -41.07 -89.08
N ALA A 202 13.73 -40.19 -89.56
CA ALA A 202 13.75 -39.73 -90.95
C ALA A 202 15.04 -38.96 -91.29
N ALA A 203 15.51 -38.09 -90.40
CA ALA A 203 16.74 -37.33 -90.52
C ALA A 203 17.99 -38.21 -90.39
N HIS A 204 17.94 -39.31 -89.64
CA HIS A 204 19.00 -40.32 -89.52
C HIS A 204 19.02 -41.24 -90.75
N HIS A 205 17.88 -41.54 -91.36
CA HIS A 205 17.82 -42.23 -92.65
C HIS A 205 18.35 -41.33 -93.80
N LEU A 206 18.09 -40.01 -93.73
CA LEU A 206 18.72 -39.02 -94.61
C LEU A 206 20.23 -38.86 -94.33
N ARG A 207 20.65 -38.78 -93.06
CA ARG A 207 22.07 -38.72 -92.67
C ARG A 207 22.83 -39.99 -93.03
N LEU A 208 22.27 -41.20 -92.90
CA LEU A 208 22.91 -42.42 -93.41
C LEU A 208 23.14 -42.41 -94.93
N ARG A 209 22.41 -41.55 -95.66
CA ARG A 209 22.59 -41.32 -97.10
C ARG A 209 23.57 -40.20 -97.45
N LEU A 210 24.04 -39.42 -96.47
CA LEU A 210 24.84 -38.21 -96.64
C LEU A 210 26.14 -38.21 -95.79
N ALA A 211 26.18 -38.93 -94.69
CA ALA A 211 27.31 -39.07 -93.75
C ALA A 211 28.33 -40.12 -94.23
N ASN A 212 28.53 -40.19 -95.54
CA ASN A 212 29.69 -40.85 -96.16
C ASN A 212 30.76 -39.82 -96.57
N ASP A 213 30.60 -38.56 -96.16
CA ASP A 213 31.53 -37.45 -96.44
C ASP A 213 31.62 -36.43 -95.28
N SER A 214 32.86 -36.06 -94.91
CA SER A 214 33.28 -34.95 -94.00
C SER A 214 32.96 -35.02 -92.48
N MET A 215 33.76 -34.28 -91.67
CA MET A 215 33.88 -34.39 -90.20
C MET A 215 34.44 -33.09 -89.55
N SER A 216 34.37 -32.95 -88.20
CA SER A 216 34.99 -31.90 -87.31
C SER A 216 34.19 -30.57 -87.10
N ASN A 217 34.28 -29.77 -86.02
CA ASN A 217 35.16 -29.72 -84.81
C ASN A 217 34.61 -28.80 -83.64
N TYR A 218 34.88 -29.11 -82.33
CA TYR A 218 34.92 -28.29 -81.03
C TYR A 218 33.83 -27.21 -80.69
N GLY A 219 33.61 -26.63 -79.46
CA GLY A 219 34.05 -26.70 -78.02
C GLY A 219 33.50 -25.45 -77.22
N GLU A 220 33.71 -25.05 -75.93
CA GLU A 220 34.02 -25.59 -74.55
C GLU A 220 34.68 -24.44 -73.66
N ILE A 221 34.55 -24.12 -72.33
CA ILE A 221 33.80 -24.52 -71.08
C ILE A 221 33.39 -23.27 -70.16
N ASP A 222 33.77 -23.09 -68.86
CA ASP A 222 32.97 -22.38 -67.77
C ASP A 222 33.77 -21.98 -66.44
N THR A 223 33.13 -21.34 -65.40
CA THR A 223 33.50 -21.13 -63.92
C THR A 223 34.50 -20.01 -63.45
N GLY A 224 34.65 -19.53 -62.18
CA GLY A 224 34.02 -19.70 -60.82
C GLY A 224 34.74 -18.99 -59.58
N ALA A 225 34.23 -19.12 -58.32
CA ALA A 225 34.78 -18.75 -56.93
C ALA A 225 34.78 -17.24 -56.44
N ASP A 226 35.06 -16.76 -55.19
CA ASP A 226 35.48 -17.27 -53.82
C ASP A 226 35.15 -16.29 -52.59
N VAL A 227 35.60 -16.52 -51.31
CA VAL A 227 35.13 -15.87 -50.00
C VAL A 227 36.20 -15.65 -48.85
N PHE A 228 36.03 -14.68 -47.90
CA PHE A 228 36.62 -14.59 -46.48
C PHE A 228 36.10 -13.31 -45.67
N SER A 229 36.33 -12.89 -44.38
CA SER A 229 36.98 -13.30 -43.07
C SER A 229 36.45 -12.51 -41.80
N LYS A 230 37.06 -12.61 -40.58
CA LYS A 230 36.76 -11.96 -39.22
C LYS A 230 38.06 -11.79 -38.34
N PRO A 231 38.18 -11.53 -36.97
CA PRO A 231 37.27 -11.19 -35.80
C PRO A 231 37.80 -10.19 -34.66
N ALA A 232 37.10 -10.09 -33.48
CA ALA A 232 37.58 -9.95 -32.04
C ALA A 232 37.54 -8.66 -31.12
N LEU A 233 36.73 -8.73 -30.02
CA LEU A 233 36.86 -8.33 -28.55
C LEU A 233 37.73 -7.14 -28.04
N ARG A 234 37.37 -6.31 -27.02
CA ARG A 234 37.10 -6.57 -25.55
C ARG A 234 36.70 -5.26 -24.76
N ALA A 235 36.45 -5.30 -23.44
CA ALA A 235 36.02 -4.15 -22.57
C ALA A 235 36.65 -4.13 -21.13
N PRO A 236 36.55 -3.03 -20.33
CA PRO A 236 37.06 -2.91 -18.95
C PRO A 236 36.01 -2.64 -17.84
N CYS A 237 36.41 -2.71 -16.56
CA CYS A 237 35.61 -2.39 -15.36
C CYS A 237 36.40 -1.49 -14.37
N CYS A 238 35.73 -0.94 -13.36
CA CYS A 238 36.38 -0.18 -12.26
C CYS A 238 35.81 -0.55 -10.86
N HIS A 239 36.55 -0.17 -9.82
CA HIS A 239 36.26 -0.45 -8.40
C HIS A 239 36.86 0.69 -7.56
N TYR A 240 36.17 1.11 -6.48
CA TYR A 240 36.82 1.81 -5.35
C TYR A 240 36.00 1.63 -4.07
N ALA A 241 36.67 1.29 -2.97
CA ALA A 241 36.05 1.19 -1.65
C ALA A 241 37.07 1.61 -0.57
N ALA A 242 36.70 2.58 0.26
CA ALA A 242 37.51 3.02 1.39
C ALA A 242 37.02 2.34 2.68
N ARG A 243 37.90 1.62 3.37
CA ARG A 243 37.57 0.85 4.58
C ARG A 243 38.52 1.23 5.72
N CYS A 244 38.11 2.16 6.58
CA CYS A 244 38.80 2.39 7.84
C CYS A 244 38.58 1.21 8.78
N VAL A 245 39.66 0.59 9.25
CA VAL A 245 39.64 -0.48 10.26
C VAL A 245 40.41 0.02 11.48
N LEU A 246 39.69 0.32 12.57
CA LEU A 246 40.29 0.52 13.88
C LEU A 246 40.44 -0.84 14.55
N SER A 247 41.68 -1.34 14.62
CA SER A 247 42.00 -2.61 15.29
C SER A 247 42.27 -2.34 16.77
N THR A 248 41.54 -3.02 17.67
CA THR A 248 41.68 -2.84 19.12
C THR A 248 42.39 -4.03 19.77
N GLU A 249 43.72 -4.09 19.63
CA GLU A 249 44.56 -5.02 20.41
C GLU A 249 45.80 -4.31 20.98
N SER A 250 45.66 -3.77 22.20
CA SER A 250 46.72 -3.79 23.23
C SER A 250 46.20 -3.20 24.54
N SER A 251 46.35 -3.92 25.65
CA SER A 251 46.55 -3.28 26.96
C SER A 251 48.05 -3.24 27.23
N PRO A 252 48.56 -2.15 27.79
CA PRO A 252 48.90 -2.23 29.21
C PRO A 252 48.38 -1.04 30.03
N ARG A 253 48.55 -1.14 31.35
CA ARG A 253 48.19 -0.12 32.36
C ARG A 253 48.66 1.29 31.96
N ALA A 254 47.72 2.18 31.68
CA ALA A 254 47.96 3.63 31.61
C ALA A 254 47.70 4.28 32.98
N VAL A 255 48.52 5.27 33.33
CA VAL A 255 48.32 6.13 34.51
C VAL A 255 47.16 7.10 34.25
N LEU A 256 46.40 7.45 35.29
CA LEU A 256 45.34 8.45 35.25
C LEU A 256 45.90 9.85 34.96
N PHE A 257 46.03 10.18 33.68
CA PHE A 257 46.00 11.55 33.19
C PHE A 257 44.62 11.80 32.58
N GLU A 258 43.87 12.73 33.16
CA GLU A 258 42.58 13.16 32.62
C GLU A 258 42.82 14.03 31.38
N PHE A 259 42.92 13.38 30.21
CA PHE A 259 43.11 14.09 28.94
C PHE A 259 41.79 14.79 28.54
N PRO A 260 41.73 16.14 28.50
CA PRO A 260 40.48 16.87 28.22
C PRO A 260 39.95 16.63 26.80
N LEU A 261 40.80 16.15 25.88
CA LEU A 261 40.38 15.71 24.56
C LEU A 261 39.51 14.43 24.62
N SER A 262 39.76 13.54 25.58
CA SER A 262 39.01 12.27 25.71
C SER A 262 37.60 12.49 26.26
N THR A 263 37.44 13.39 27.23
CA THR A 263 36.13 13.83 27.73
C THR A 263 35.39 14.62 26.66
N PHE A 264 36.03 15.58 25.98
CA PHE A 264 35.44 16.34 24.89
C PHE A 264 34.91 15.44 23.75
N ILE A 265 35.69 14.44 23.31
CA ILE A 265 35.25 13.48 22.29
C ILE A 265 34.07 12.63 22.80
N ALA A 266 34.09 12.21 24.07
CA ALA A 266 33.00 11.44 24.66
C ALA A 266 31.69 12.25 24.80
N GLU A 267 31.79 13.53 25.17
CA GLU A 267 30.67 14.48 25.23
C GLU A 267 30.10 14.75 23.84
N GLU A 268 30.96 15.03 22.85
CA GLU A 268 30.53 15.31 21.47
C GLU A 268 29.89 14.08 20.82
N LEU A 269 30.41 12.87 21.06
CA LEU A 269 29.75 11.63 20.60
C LEU A 269 28.40 11.38 21.30
N GLN A 270 28.28 11.67 22.59
CA GLN A 270 27.00 11.61 23.31
C GLN A 270 26.00 12.65 22.79
N ARG A 271 26.47 13.83 22.40
CA ARG A 271 25.66 14.88 21.78
C ARG A 271 25.18 14.49 20.39
N LEU A 272 26.07 13.97 19.54
CA LEU A 272 25.77 13.54 18.17
C LEU A 272 24.78 12.36 18.12
N TYR A 273 24.88 11.41 19.05
CA TYR A 273 23.97 10.25 19.13
C TYR A 273 22.84 10.42 20.16
N GLY A 274 22.63 11.63 20.69
CA GLY A 274 21.59 11.90 21.68
C GLY A 274 20.17 11.67 21.16
N GLU A 275 19.86 12.17 19.95
CA GLU A 275 18.56 11.95 19.29
C GLU A 275 18.36 10.47 18.91
N GLU A 276 19.41 9.77 18.49
CA GLU A 276 19.36 8.33 18.19
C GLU A 276 19.02 7.52 19.45
N LYS A 277 19.76 7.74 20.54
CA LYS A 277 19.54 7.07 21.83
C LYS A 277 18.13 7.34 22.36
N ALA A 278 17.67 8.59 22.30
CA ALA A 278 16.31 8.97 22.70
C ALA A 278 15.23 8.28 21.84
N THR A 279 15.44 8.20 20.52
CA THR A 279 14.48 7.56 19.60
C THR A 279 14.41 6.05 19.83
N ILE A 280 15.56 5.38 19.98
CA ILE A 280 15.61 3.94 20.26
C ILE A 280 15.02 3.60 21.63
N ALA A 281 15.29 4.42 22.67
CA ALA A 281 14.67 4.26 23.98
C ALA A 281 13.13 4.40 23.91
N HIS A 282 12.61 5.39 23.18
CA HIS A 282 11.17 5.56 22.96
C HIS A 282 10.52 4.37 22.26
N ILE A 283 11.19 3.79 21.26
CA ILE A 283 10.72 2.57 20.56
C ILE A 283 10.69 1.37 21.51
N LEU A 284 11.76 1.13 22.26
CA LEU A 284 11.89 -0.03 23.16
C LEU A 284 10.99 0.03 24.40
N SER A 285 10.75 1.23 24.96
CA SER A 285 9.86 1.42 26.11
C SER A 285 8.36 1.26 25.81
N GLY A 286 8.00 1.21 24.52
CA GLY A 286 6.62 1.36 24.08
C GLY A 286 6.02 2.73 24.46
N HIS A 287 4.73 2.90 24.20
CA HIS A 287 4.02 4.16 24.42
C HIS A 287 3.80 4.54 25.90
N THR A 288 4.31 3.75 26.86
CA THR A 288 3.87 3.80 28.27
C THR A 288 4.96 4.08 29.32
N ALA A 289 6.26 3.85 29.05
CA ALA A 289 7.27 3.81 30.13
C ALA A 289 8.69 4.33 29.79
N GLY A 290 8.82 5.38 28.96
CA GLY A 290 10.14 5.84 28.46
C GLY A 290 10.64 7.24 28.88
N LEU A 291 9.83 8.07 29.55
CA LEU A 291 10.11 9.52 29.66
C LEU A 291 11.10 9.96 30.76
N ALA A 292 11.65 9.04 31.56
CA ALA A 292 12.43 9.40 32.76
C ALA A 292 13.84 9.95 32.50
N SER A 293 14.38 9.82 31.28
CA SER A 293 15.79 10.15 30.96
C SER A 293 15.98 11.02 29.72
N THR A 294 14.94 11.71 29.26
CA THR A 294 14.95 12.54 28.04
C THR A 294 14.18 13.83 28.26
N SER A 295 14.63 14.94 27.67
CA SER A 295 13.91 16.21 27.78
C SER A 295 12.52 16.11 27.13
N PRO A 296 11.48 16.73 27.72
CA PRO A 296 10.11 16.57 27.25
C PRO A 296 9.90 17.12 25.82
N GLN A 297 10.64 18.19 25.46
CA GLN A 297 10.64 18.76 24.11
C GLN A 297 11.15 17.76 23.06
N LEU A 298 12.29 17.11 23.32
CA LEU A 298 12.86 16.10 22.41
C LEU A 298 11.95 14.88 22.28
N ALA A 299 11.31 14.46 23.37
CA ALA A 299 10.32 13.38 23.34
C ALA A 299 9.08 13.76 22.50
N GLU A 300 8.60 15.00 22.60
CA GLU A 300 7.50 15.48 21.75
C GLU A 300 7.90 15.51 20.27
N ASP A 301 9.06 16.08 19.92
CA ASP A 301 9.54 16.15 18.53
C ASP A 301 9.79 14.78 17.91
N ILE A 302 10.33 13.83 18.67
CA ILE A 302 10.43 12.42 18.24
C ILE A 302 9.04 11.84 17.97
N SER A 303 8.07 12.04 18.87
CA SER A 303 6.69 11.55 18.66
C SER A 303 6.00 12.21 17.46
N ARG A 304 6.28 13.50 17.23
CA ARG A 304 5.74 14.31 16.13
C ARG A 304 6.33 13.86 14.78
N ARG A 305 7.63 13.52 14.74
CA ARG A 305 8.26 12.89 13.58
C ARG A 305 7.67 11.51 13.30
N LEU A 306 7.61 10.63 14.30
CA LEU A 306 7.14 9.25 14.16
C LEU A 306 5.67 9.16 13.71
N ARG A 307 4.81 10.09 14.14
CA ARG A 307 3.42 10.20 13.65
C ARG A 307 3.34 10.66 12.19
N ARG A 308 4.28 11.48 11.73
CA ARG A 308 4.32 12.04 10.36
C ARG A 308 4.92 11.07 9.34
N SER A 309 5.88 10.25 9.77
CA SER A 309 6.57 9.28 8.92
C SER A 309 5.68 8.09 8.54
N MET A 310 5.90 7.57 7.33
CA MET A 310 5.39 6.28 6.89
C MET A 310 5.89 5.14 7.80
N LYS A 311 5.14 4.03 7.85
CA LYS A 311 5.67 2.75 8.33
C LYS A 311 6.89 2.32 7.49
N TYR A 312 7.72 1.43 8.04
CA TYR A 312 8.76 0.79 7.24
C TYR A 312 8.12 -0.05 6.13
N ALA A 313 8.70 0.02 4.93
CA ALA A 313 8.48 -0.90 3.83
C ALA A 313 9.83 -1.20 3.17
N GLU A 314 9.97 -2.39 2.59
CA GLU A 314 11.16 -2.72 1.80
C GLU A 314 11.19 -1.92 0.51
N THR A 315 10.08 -1.87 -0.24
CA THR A 315 9.89 -1.00 -1.41
C THR A 315 8.92 0.14 -1.11
N TYR A 316 9.22 1.35 -1.58
CA TYR A 316 8.29 2.47 -1.67
C TYR A 316 8.06 2.86 -3.13
N HIS A 317 6.84 3.27 -3.46
CA HIS A 317 6.53 3.83 -4.78
C HIS A 317 6.44 5.35 -4.67
N LEU A 318 7.10 6.11 -5.56
CA LEU A 318 7.10 7.57 -5.51
C LEU A 318 6.35 8.13 -6.72
N SER A 319 5.13 8.65 -6.52
CA SER A 319 4.33 9.25 -7.61
C SER A 319 4.54 10.76 -7.66
N PHE A 320 5.14 11.27 -8.74
CA PHE A 320 5.26 12.71 -9.01
C PHE A 320 4.15 13.16 -9.96
N SER A 321 3.22 13.98 -9.46
CA SER A 321 1.99 14.33 -10.18
C SER A 321 1.87 15.83 -10.40
N LEU A 322 1.87 16.28 -11.67
CA LEU A 322 1.64 17.68 -12.05
C LEU A 322 0.15 17.95 -12.20
N PHE A 323 -0.43 18.76 -11.32
CA PHE A 323 -1.85 19.08 -11.27
C PHE A 323 -2.08 20.57 -11.62
N THR A 324 -3.09 20.84 -12.46
CA THR A 324 -3.54 22.21 -12.80
C THR A 324 -5.06 22.23 -13.02
N PRO A 325 -5.79 23.27 -12.60
CA PRO A 325 -7.23 23.41 -12.86
C PRO A 325 -7.54 23.74 -14.34
N GLY A 326 -6.52 24.18 -15.11
CA GLY A 326 -6.67 24.50 -16.53
C GLY A 326 -6.17 23.40 -17.47
N SER A 327 -5.93 23.79 -18.73
CA SER A 327 -5.27 22.97 -19.75
C SER A 327 -3.75 23.21 -19.85
N ARG A 328 -3.19 24.07 -18.99
CA ARG A 328 -1.77 24.46 -18.97
C ARG A 328 -1.24 24.60 -17.54
N PRO A 329 -0.01 24.16 -17.25
CA PRO A 329 0.91 23.43 -18.14
C PRO A 329 0.43 22.01 -18.45
N SER A 330 0.72 21.52 -19.67
CA SER A 330 0.38 20.16 -20.11
C SER A 330 1.57 19.21 -20.18
N SER A 331 2.79 19.73 -19.96
CA SER A 331 4.04 18.94 -19.97
C SER A 331 5.11 19.61 -19.09
N TRP A 332 6.13 18.83 -18.73
CA TRP A 332 7.22 19.22 -17.83
C TRP A 332 8.45 18.33 -18.01
N ASP A 333 9.65 18.86 -17.79
CA ASP A 333 10.93 18.13 -17.87
C ASP A 333 11.20 17.24 -16.64
N ILE A 334 10.21 16.40 -16.30
CA ILE A 334 10.20 15.57 -15.09
C ILE A 334 11.38 14.60 -15.01
N GLU A 335 11.75 13.94 -16.11
CA GLU A 335 12.82 12.93 -16.11
C GLU A 335 14.19 13.57 -15.81
N ALA A 336 14.46 14.76 -16.34
CA ALA A 336 15.69 15.49 -16.08
C ALA A 336 15.76 15.97 -14.61
N ALA A 337 14.68 16.56 -14.10
CA ALA A 337 14.58 16.99 -12.70
C ALA A 337 14.70 15.82 -11.70
N VAL A 338 14.10 14.66 -11.99
CA VAL A 338 14.25 13.46 -11.15
C VAL A 338 15.68 12.91 -11.21
N ASN A 339 16.34 12.93 -12.37
CA ASN A 339 17.73 12.48 -12.49
C ASN A 339 18.74 13.40 -11.79
N GLU A 340 18.48 14.71 -11.78
CA GLU A 340 19.32 15.71 -11.09
C GLU A 340 19.11 15.71 -9.56
N TYR A 341 17.88 15.95 -9.10
CA TYR A 341 17.61 16.25 -7.69
C TYR A 341 17.31 15.01 -6.82
N VAL A 342 16.58 14.04 -7.37
CA VAL A 342 16.01 12.92 -6.59
C VAL A 342 16.87 11.66 -6.69
N THR A 343 17.34 11.31 -7.88
CA THR A 343 18.11 10.08 -8.13
C THR A 343 19.40 9.95 -7.28
N PRO A 344 20.18 11.02 -7.00
CA PRO A 344 21.30 10.92 -6.06
C PRO A 344 20.86 10.58 -4.62
N LEU A 345 19.72 11.10 -4.19
CA LEU A 345 19.13 10.81 -2.88
C LEU A 345 18.60 9.37 -2.80
N LEU A 346 17.92 8.86 -3.84
CA LEU A 346 17.47 7.46 -3.90
C LEU A 346 18.67 6.50 -3.88
N LYS A 347 19.74 6.80 -4.63
CA LYS A 347 20.99 6.01 -4.58
C LYS A 347 21.58 5.96 -3.16
N ALA A 348 21.57 7.07 -2.42
CA ALA A 348 22.00 7.11 -1.02
C ALA A 348 21.06 6.38 -0.05
N LEU A 349 19.76 6.28 -0.38
CA LEU A 349 18.75 5.58 0.42
C LEU A 349 18.63 4.07 0.10
N SER A 350 19.16 3.60 -1.04
CA SER A 350 19.11 2.18 -1.45
C SER A 350 19.57 1.14 -0.42
N PRO A 351 20.51 1.40 0.52
CA PRO A 351 20.81 0.44 1.59
C PRO A 351 19.69 0.28 2.63
N ILE A 352 18.67 1.15 2.60
CA ILE A 352 17.62 1.26 3.62
C ILE A 352 16.29 0.70 3.13
N SER A 353 15.89 1.03 1.90
CA SER A 353 14.70 0.57 1.18
C SER A 353 14.92 0.79 -0.33
N ASP A 354 14.19 0.06 -1.17
CA ASP A 354 14.11 0.24 -2.61
C ASP A 354 13.01 1.23 -3.01
N PHE A 355 13.11 1.81 -4.20
CA PHE A 355 12.21 2.86 -4.68
C PHE A 355 11.87 2.68 -6.16
N THR A 356 10.57 2.78 -6.51
CA THR A 356 10.14 3.06 -7.89
C THR A 356 9.74 4.51 -8.03
N VAL A 357 9.75 5.04 -9.26
CA VAL A 357 9.31 6.40 -9.57
C VAL A 357 8.25 6.34 -10.67
N ASP A 358 7.04 6.78 -10.33
CA ASP A 358 5.90 6.92 -11.22
C ASP A 358 5.68 8.41 -11.51
N THR A 359 5.18 8.76 -12.70
CA THR A 359 4.94 10.18 -13.08
C THR A 359 3.56 10.35 -13.71
N GLN A 360 2.84 11.40 -13.30
CA GLN A 360 1.49 11.70 -13.78
C GLN A 360 1.35 13.19 -14.15
N VAL A 361 0.50 13.50 -15.12
CA VAL A 361 -0.01 14.85 -15.39
C VAL A 361 -1.53 14.79 -15.36
N GLN A 362 -2.16 15.67 -14.58
CA GLN A 362 -3.62 15.79 -14.49
C GLN A 362 -4.03 17.23 -14.83
N LEU A 363 -4.68 17.37 -15.98
CA LEU A 363 -5.36 18.60 -16.36
C LEU A 363 -6.75 18.67 -15.71
N TYR A 364 -7.30 19.88 -15.60
CA TYR A 364 -8.61 20.15 -15.00
C TYR A 364 -8.77 19.65 -13.55
N ALA A 365 -7.67 19.59 -12.81
CA ALA A 365 -7.62 19.28 -11.37
C ALA A 365 -8.14 20.47 -10.54
N ASN A 366 -9.45 20.69 -10.60
CA ASN A 366 -10.14 21.70 -9.81
C ASN A 366 -10.17 21.35 -8.30
N PHE A 367 -10.41 22.37 -7.48
CA PHE A 367 -10.74 22.20 -6.06
C PHE A 367 -12.05 21.42 -5.89
N ALA A 368 -12.10 20.59 -4.85
CA ALA A 368 -13.32 19.85 -4.50
C ALA A 368 -14.50 20.79 -4.20
N PRO A 369 -15.75 20.43 -4.59
CA PRO A 369 -16.93 21.22 -4.29
C PRO A 369 -17.22 21.32 -2.78
N THR A 370 -16.68 20.39 -1.99
CA THR A 370 -16.76 20.36 -0.51
C THR A 370 -15.56 21.01 0.19
N ALA A 371 -14.49 21.36 -0.53
CA ALA A 371 -13.36 22.08 0.05
C ALA A 371 -13.63 23.59 0.00
N PRO A 372 -13.21 24.36 1.03
CA PRO A 372 -13.30 25.81 0.97
C PRO A 372 -12.37 26.33 -0.14
N LYS A 373 -12.90 27.25 -0.94
CA LYS A 373 -12.15 27.92 -2.01
C LYS A 373 -11.12 28.87 -1.41
N PRO A 374 -9.99 29.13 -2.09
CA PRO A 374 -9.00 30.09 -1.61
C PRO A 374 -9.62 31.48 -1.38
N GLU A 375 -9.22 32.13 -0.29
CA GLU A 375 -9.67 33.48 0.07
C GLU A 375 -8.65 34.50 -0.42
N PHE A 376 -9.05 35.45 -1.26
CA PHE A 376 -8.18 36.56 -1.65
C PHE A 376 -7.98 37.51 -0.45
N ASP A 377 -6.72 37.81 -0.13
CA ASP A 377 -6.36 38.70 0.98
C ASP A 377 -5.81 40.03 0.45
N GLU A 378 -6.60 41.09 0.58
CA GLU A 378 -6.27 42.43 0.08
C GLU A 378 -4.98 43.01 0.68
N ALA A 379 -4.62 42.60 1.90
CA ALA A 379 -3.41 43.11 2.57
C ALA A 379 -2.11 42.53 1.98
N GLU A 380 -2.18 41.34 1.38
CA GLU A 380 -1.04 40.60 0.84
C GLU A 380 -1.08 40.44 -0.69
N ALA A 381 -2.14 40.96 -1.33
CA ALA A 381 -2.40 40.88 -2.78
C ALA A 381 -2.30 39.45 -3.34
N ALA A 382 -2.71 38.46 -2.56
CA ALA A 382 -2.50 37.04 -2.83
C ALA A 382 -3.73 36.21 -2.44
N TRP A 383 -3.86 35.05 -3.07
CA TRP A 383 -4.86 34.05 -2.71
C TRP A 383 -4.34 33.18 -1.57
N THR A 384 -5.16 32.97 -0.54
CA THR A 384 -4.75 32.35 0.72
C THR A 384 -5.50 31.05 1.02
N LEU A 385 -4.77 30.04 1.49
CA LEU A 385 -5.31 28.78 2.04
C LEU A 385 -5.04 28.73 3.55
N LYS A 386 -6.03 28.33 4.35
CA LYS A 386 -5.88 28.14 5.81
C LYS A 386 -5.25 26.78 6.10
N LYS A 387 -4.49 26.67 7.18
CA LYS A 387 -3.77 25.44 7.57
C LYS A 387 -4.67 24.24 7.86
N GLU A 388 -5.87 24.49 8.38
CA GLU A 388 -6.90 23.47 8.62
C GLU A 388 -7.34 22.78 7.32
N ASP A 389 -7.49 23.57 6.25
CA ASP A 389 -8.00 23.11 4.94
C ASP A 389 -6.93 22.42 4.07
N LEU A 390 -5.64 22.52 4.42
CA LEU A 390 -4.54 21.90 3.65
C LEU A 390 -4.60 20.36 3.58
N SER A 391 -5.40 19.75 4.44
CA SER A 391 -5.72 18.32 4.36
C SER A 391 -6.88 18.04 3.39
N ALA A 392 -7.89 18.91 3.35
CA ALA A 392 -9.04 18.84 2.44
C ALA A 392 -8.70 19.28 1.00
N PHE A 393 -7.62 20.06 0.81
CA PHE A 393 -7.07 20.41 -0.50
C PHE A 393 -6.77 19.16 -1.36
N VAL A 394 -6.29 18.08 -0.74
CA VAL A 394 -5.91 16.85 -1.44
C VAL A 394 -7.14 15.95 -1.63
N ASN A 395 -7.92 16.19 -2.68
CA ASN A 395 -9.09 15.37 -2.95
C ASN A 395 -8.74 14.05 -3.66
N ALA A 396 -8.29 13.06 -2.89
CA ALA A 396 -8.00 11.71 -3.36
C ALA A 396 -9.23 10.91 -3.87
N ALA A 397 -10.45 11.46 -3.80
CA ALA A 397 -11.66 10.85 -4.35
C ALA A 397 -12.07 11.40 -5.73
N GLU A 398 -11.70 12.65 -6.06
CA GLU A 398 -11.96 13.26 -7.38
C GLU A 398 -10.71 13.32 -8.26
N TRP A 399 -9.52 13.37 -7.68
CA TRP A 399 -8.26 13.28 -8.41
C TRP A 399 -7.85 11.80 -8.54
N PRO A 400 -7.85 11.22 -9.77
CA PRO A 400 -7.48 9.82 -9.98
C PRO A 400 -5.96 9.67 -9.86
N LEU A 401 -5.45 9.63 -8.63
CA LEU A 401 -4.06 9.27 -8.33
C LEU A 401 -3.80 7.85 -8.83
N ASN A 402 -2.79 7.68 -9.70
CA ASN A 402 -2.44 6.36 -10.21
C ASN A 402 -2.04 5.43 -9.04
N PRO A 403 -2.74 4.30 -8.80
CA PRO A 403 -2.29 3.32 -7.83
C PRO A 403 -1.04 2.61 -8.36
N SER A 404 0.09 2.78 -7.68
CA SER A 404 1.36 2.16 -8.07
C SER A 404 1.24 0.64 -8.12
N ILE A 405 1.73 0.04 -9.20
CA ILE A 405 1.60 -1.41 -9.46
C ILE A 405 2.72 -2.15 -8.74
N GLY A 406 2.51 -2.51 -7.47
CA GLY A 406 3.50 -3.27 -6.71
C GLY A 406 3.13 -3.53 -5.24
N ASN A 407 4.06 -4.16 -4.53
CA ASN A 407 3.99 -4.37 -3.08
C ASN A 407 4.73 -3.25 -2.34
N GLY A 408 4.01 -2.22 -1.93
CA GLY A 408 4.56 -1.14 -1.11
C GLY A 408 3.58 0.04 -0.96
N PRO A 409 3.78 0.92 0.04
CA PRO A 409 2.99 2.14 0.15
C PRO A 409 3.50 3.20 -0.83
N THR A 410 2.58 3.82 -1.59
CA THR A 410 2.89 4.97 -2.43
C THR A 410 3.05 6.25 -1.60
N ILE A 411 4.08 7.03 -1.91
CA ILE A 411 4.29 8.40 -1.43
C ILE A 411 4.00 9.34 -2.61
N ASN A 412 3.05 10.25 -2.41
CA ASN A 412 2.61 11.17 -3.47
C ASN A 412 3.32 12.53 -3.36
N PHE A 413 3.81 13.06 -4.48
CA PHE A 413 4.38 14.40 -4.57
C PHE A 413 3.63 15.20 -5.64
N VAL A 414 2.70 16.04 -5.20
CA VAL A 414 1.87 16.85 -6.09
C VAL A 414 2.53 18.21 -6.32
N LEU A 415 2.84 18.51 -7.57
CA LEU A 415 3.18 19.84 -8.05
C LEU A 415 1.90 20.50 -8.56
N TYR A 416 1.33 21.41 -7.78
CA TYR A 416 0.12 22.14 -8.17
C TYR A 416 0.49 23.50 -8.76
N VAL A 417 -0.01 23.78 -9.96
CA VAL A 417 0.10 25.10 -10.62
C VAL A 417 -1.29 25.74 -10.59
N PRO A 418 -1.49 26.86 -9.87
CA PRO A 418 -2.79 27.52 -9.80
C PRO A 418 -3.19 28.12 -11.15
N ASP A 419 -4.48 28.43 -11.29
CA ASP A 419 -4.97 29.25 -12.41
C ASP A 419 -4.37 30.68 -12.33
N PRO A 420 -4.07 31.36 -13.45
CA PRO A 420 -3.59 32.74 -13.44
C PRO A 420 -4.47 33.71 -12.65
N SER A 421 -5.80 33.54 -12.64
CA SER A 421 -6.73 34.34 -11.84
C SER A 421 -6.61 34.12 -10.33
N GLN A 422 -5.99 32.99 -9.92
CA GLN A 422 -5.79 32.57 -8.53
C GLN A 422 -4.30 32.53 -8.14
N SER A 423 -3.44 33.21 -8.91
CA SER A 423 -2.00 33.33 -8.67
C SER A 423 -1.66 34.74 -8.15
N PRO A 424 -0.77 34.90 -7.15
CA PRO A 424 -0.07 33.85 -6.42
C PRO A 424 -0.95 33.21 -5.32
N LEU A 425 -0.80 31.90 -5.12
CA LEU A 425 -1.47 31.12 -4.08
C LEU A 425 -0.47 30.79 -2.95
N ILE A 426 -0.83 31.06 -1.69
CA ILE A 426 0.03 30.87 -0.50
C ILE A 426 -0.73 30.32 0.70
N VAL A 427 -0.03 29.67 1.65
CA VAL A 427 -0.59 29.29 2.96
C VAL A 427 -0.62 30.49 3.90
N LYS A 428 -1.78 30.78 4.51
CA LYS A 428 -2.09 32.06 5.16
C LYS A 428 -1.19 32.41 6.36
N GLU A 429 -0.93 31.46 7.26
CA GLU A 429 -0.23 31.74 8.53
C GLU A 429 1.30 31.84 8.36
N ASN A 430 1.85 31.10 7.39
CA ASN A 430 3.29 30.90 7.23
C ASN A 430 3.86 31.44 5.92
N ARG A 431 3.01 31.94 5.00
CA ARG A 431 3.34 32.30 3.60
C ARG A 431 4.07 31.18 2.83
N ALA A 432 3.88 29.93 3.25
CA ALA A 432 4.57 28.78 2.68
C ALA A 432 3.96 28.40 1.31
N SER A 433 4.82 27.97 0.39
CA SER A 433 4.43 27.38 -0.90
C SER A 433 4.27 25.86 -0.82
N SER A 434 4.48 25.21 0.32
CA SER A 434 4.44 23.74 0.40
C SER A 434 4.08 23.21 1.79
N TRP A 435 3.56 21.99 1.83
CA TRP A 435 3.28 21.23 3.05
C TRP A 435 3.45 19.72 2.82
N ILE A 436 3.39 18.95 3.91
CA ILE A 436 3.39 17.48 3.90
C ILE A 436 2.10 17.02 4.57
N VAL A 437 1.34 16.16 3.91
CA VAL A 437 0.24 15.41 4.50
C VAL A 437 0.84 14.16 5.18
N PRO A 438 0.70 14.00 6.52
CA PRO A 438 1.24 12.86 7.26
C PRO A 438 0.87 11.51 6.63
N GLN A 439 1.83 10.59 6.52
CA GLN A 439 1.62 9.23 6.01
C GLN A 439 1.01 9.14 4.59
N TRP A 440 1.07 10.22 3.79
CA TRP A 440 0.58 10.25 2.41
C TRP A 440 1.60 10.81 1.42
N GLY A 441 2.18 11.98 1.72
CA GLY A 441 2.93 12.70 0.69
C GLY A 441 3.10 14.20 0.92
N GLY A 442 3.55 14.88 -0.12
CA GLY A 442 3.85 16.31 -0.15
C GLY A 442 3.11 17.06 -1.25
N VAL A 443 2.83 18.34 -1.01
CA VAL A 443 2.26 19.26 -2.00
C VAL A 443 3.16 20.49 -2.11
N PHE A 444 3.42 20.94 -3.35
CA PHE A 444 4.14 22.17 -3.66
C PHE A 444 3.32 23.03 -4.64
N LEU A 445 3.10 24.29 -4.27
CA LEU A 445 2.46 25.33 -5.08
C LEU A 445 3.54 26.02 -5.93
N LEU A 446 3.55 25.74 -7.23
CA LEU A 446 4.41 26.44 -8.17
C LEU A 446 3.66 27.65 -8.73
N ASN A 447 3.78 28.77 -8.03
CA ASN A 447 3.38 30.08 -8.55
C ASN A 447 4.32 30.46 -9.71
N THR A 448 3.97 30.07 -10.94
CA THR A 448 4.77 30.38 -12.13
C THR A 448 4.83 31.89 -12.36
N PRO A 449 6.01 32.46 -12.64
CA PRO A 449 6.11 33.88 -12.96
C PRO A 449 5.39 34.18 -14.28
N LEU A 450 4.59 35.25 -14.28
CA LEU A 450 4.13 35.88 -15.53
C LEU A 450 5.38 36.36 -16.29
N SER A 451 5.57 35.87 -17.51
CA SER A 451 6.80 36.07 -18.28
C SER A 451 7.18 37.55 -18.41
N THR A 452 8.38 37.90 -17.95
CA THR A 452 8.94 39.25 -18.02
C THR A 452 9.37 39.62 -19.45
N GLY A 453 8.39 39.80 -20.33
CA GLY A 453 8.59 40.21 -21.72
C GLY A 453 7.31 40.69 -22.39
N ASP A 454 6.22 39.91 -22.31
CA ASP A 454 4.97 40.16 -23.04
C ASP A 454 3.79 40.35 -22.08
N ARG A 455 3.25 41.58 -22.03
CA ARG A 455 2.10 41.96 -21.18
C ARG A 455 0.74 41.56 -21.79
N THR A 456 0.68 40.39 -22.42
CA THR A 456 -0.37 40.00 -23.36
C THR A 456 -0.88 38.57 -23.15
N SER A 457 -0.32 37.82 -22.20
CA SER A 457 -0.69 36.43 -21.94
C SER A 457 -1.13 36.19 -20.47
N ASP A 458 -2.43 36.29 -20.22
CA ASP A 458 -3.09 35.91 -18.95
C ASP A 458 -3.15 34.38 -18.75
N SER A 459 -2.10 33.65 -19.14
CA SER A 459 -2.11 32.18 -19.23
C SER A 459 -0.80 31.55 -18.78
N ASN A 460 -0.90 30.49 -17.98
CA ASN A 460 0.24 29.65 -17.59
C ASN A 460 1.03 29.16 -18.82
N PRO A 461 2.36 28.96 -18.69
CA PRO A 461 3.18 28.37 -19.75
C PRO A 461 2.66 26.98 -20.11
N ALA A 462 2.73 26.62 -21.40
CA ALA A 462 2.27 25.31 -21.87
C ALA A 462 3.15 24.14 -21.37
N HIS A 463 4.42 24.42 -21.07
CA HIS A 463 5.44 23.46 -20.68
C HIS A 463 6.30 24.04 -19.55
N LEU A 464 6.66 23.21 -18.55
CA LEU A 464 7.56 23.58 -17.46
C LEU A 464 8.98 23.04 -17.69
N ALA A 465 9.90 23.94 -18.05
CA ALA A 465 11.32 23.62 -18.21
C ALA A 465 11.99 23.29 -16.87
N GLN A 466 13.03 22.43 -16.91
CA GLN A 466 13.78 21.93 -15.74
C GLN A 466 14.14 23.00 -14.69
N ASP A 467 14.62 24.17 -15.10
CA ASP A 467 15.02 25.28 -14.21
C ASP A 467 13.89 25.74 -13.27
N SER A 468 12.63 25.68 -13.73
CA SER A 468 11.45 26.07 -12.94
C SER A 468 11.07 25.02 -11.87
N LEU A 469 11.54 23.78 -12.03
CA LEU A 469 11.20 22.65 -11.17
C LEU A 469 12.14 22.52 -9.96
N GLY A 470 13.37 23.04 -10.05
CA GLY A 470 14.40 22.93 -9.00
C GLY A 470 13.92 23.21 -7.56
N PRO A 471 13.22 24.33 -7.28
CA PRO A 471 12.69 24.63 -5.95
C PRO A 471 11.69 23.59 -5.42
N ALA A 472 10.86 23.03 -6.30
CA ALA A 472 9.90 22.00 -5.97
C ALA A 472 10.60 20.66 -5.66
N PHE A 473 11.55 20.23 -6.50
CA PHE A 473 12.24 18.94 -6.33
C PHE A 473 13.24 18.93 -5.17
N MET A 474 13.90 20.05 -4.88
CA MET A 474 14.63 20.24 -3.62
C MET A 474 13.69 20.12 -2.41
N THR A 475 12.51 20.73 -2.48
CA THR A 475 11.51 20.61 -1.42
C THR A 475 11.02 19.18 -1.25
N PHE A 476 10.61 18.49 -2.33
CA PHE A 476 10.20 17.08 -2.30
C PHE A 476 11.30 16.17 -1.73
N SER A 477 12.58 16.45 -2.00
CA SER A 477 13.71 15.71 -1.42
C SER A 477 13.81 15.86 0.11
N HIS A 478 13.58 17.06 0.64
CA HIS A 478 13.47 17.28 2.09
C HIS A 478 12.20 16.65 2.69
N GLN A 479 11.08 16.69 1.96
CA GLN A 479 9.83 16.08 2.38
C GLN A 479 9.92 14.54 2.40
N LEU A 480 10.59 13.91 1.42
CA LEU A 480 10.87 12.48 1.38
C LEU A 480 11.69 12.02 2.59
N LEU A 481 12.79 12.72 2.91
CA LEU A 481 13.58 12.46 4.11
C LEU A 481 12.76 12.56 5.41
N THR A 482 11.77 13.46 5.42
CA THR A 482 10.85 13.64 6.57
C THR A 482 9.83 12.50 6.66
N LEU A 483 9.24 12.10 5.52
CA LEU A 483 8.26 11.00 5.42
C LEU A 483 8.90 9.62 5.68
N LEU A 484 10.18 9.44 5.35
CA LEU A 484 10.96 8.25 5.71
C LEU A 484 11.40 8.23 7.19
N GLY A 485 11.08 9.28 7.97
CA GLY A 485 11.33 9.37 9.41
C GLY A 485 12.79 9.62 9.80
N THR A 486 13.63 10.12 8.89
CA THR A 486 15.04 10.39 9.18
C THR A 486 15.17 11.46 10.28
N PRO A 487 16.16 11.35 11.18
CA PRO A 487 16.33 12.28 12.30
C PRO A 487 16.64 13.70 11.82
N SER A 488 16.41 14.69 12.67
CA SER A 488 16.72 16.10 12.34
C SER A 488 18.19 16.43 12.60
N THR A 489 18.81 15.77 13.56
CA THR A 489 20.23 15.94 13.92
C THR A 489 21.02 14.64 13.72
N PRO A 490 22.35 14.72 13.52
CA PRO A 490 23.11 15.91 13.15
C PRO A 490 22.88 16.30 11.68
N ALA A 491 23.30 17.49 11.25
CA ALA A 491 22.97 18.01 9.91
C ALA A 491 23.46 17.12 8.74
N SER A 492 24.61 16.46 8.91
CA SER A 492 25.27 15.64 7.90
C SER A 492 24.43 14.43 7.47
N LEU A 493 23.97 14.45 6.22
CA LEU A 493 23.11 13.40 5.65
C LEU A 493 23.66 11.97 5.84
N PRO A 494 24.95 11.65 5.61
CA PRO A 494 25.46 10.28 5.79
C PRO A 494 25.29 9.74 7.21
N LEU A 495 25.42 10.60 8.23
CA LEU A 495 25.25 10.21 9.63
C LEU A 495 23.77 10.02 9.98
N ARG A 496 22.87 10.87 9.46
CA ARG A 496 21.41 10.67 9.56
C ARG A 496 20.95 9.36 8.91
N LEU A 497 21.56 8.98 7.77
CA LEU A 497 21.29 7.70 7.11
C LEU A 497 21.79 6.51 7.94
N GLN A 498 22.98 6.58 8.55
CA GLN A 498 23.47 5.55 9.47
C GLN A 498 22.55 5.39 10.70
N THR A 499 22.12 6.50 11.32
CA THR A 499 21.14 6.50 12.40
C THR A 499 19.81 5.90 11.95
N SER A 500 19.35 6.20 10.73
CA SER A 500 18.12 5.63 10.16
C SER A 500 18.21 4.11 9.94
N ILE A 501 19.38 3.59 9.54
CA ILE A 501 19.63 2.13 9.45
C ILE A 501 19.50 1.47 10.83
N ARG A 502 20.12 2.05 11.87
CA ARG A 502 20.08 1.52 13.24
C ARG A 502 18.67 1.54 13.84
N ILE A 503 17.96 2.66 13.67
CA ILE A 503 16.57 2.81 14.10
C ILE A 503 15.67 1.79 13.39
N ARG A 504 15.76 1.67 12.06
CA ARG A 504 14.94 0.70 11.29
C ARG A 504 15.26 -0.75 11.67
N ALA A 505 16.51 -1.10 11.90
CA ALA A 505 16.90 -2.43 12.38
C ALA A 505 16.33 -2.75 13.78
N ALA A 506 16.34 -1.76 14.70
CA ALA A 506 15.74 -1.91 16.03
C ALA A 506 14.21 -2.04 15.99
N THR A 507 13.53 -1.23 15.16
CA THR A 507 12.08 -1.30 14.97
C THR A 507 11.64 -2.63 14.38
N LEU A 508 12.31 -3.11 13.31
CA LEU A 508 11.98 -4.39 12.67
C LEU A 508 12.23 -5.57 13.60
N LEU A 509 13.34 -5.57 14.36
CA LEU A 509 13.61 -6.61 15.35
C LEU A 509 12.54 -6.65 16.44
N LEU A 510 12.09 -5.49 16.94
CA LEU A 510 11.04 -5.41 17.95
C LEU A 510 9.67 -5.85 17.39
N SER A 511 9.35 -5.45 16.16
CA SER A 511 8.11 -5.79 15.47
C SER A 511 8.01 -7.30 15.21
N ALA A 512 9.01 -7.90 14.56
CA ALA A 512 9.05 -9.34 14.29
C ALA A 512 9.00 -10.17 15.58
N SER A 513 9.70 -9.73 16.64
CA SER A 513 9.65 -10.37 17.96
C SER A 513 8.25 -10.29 18.60
N SER A 514 7.55 -9.16 18.43
CA SER A 514 6.17 -8.95 18.91
C SER A 514 5.16 -9.80 18.12
N THR A 515 5.32 -9.89 16.80
CA THR A 515 4.52 -10.73 15.91
C THR A 515 4.69 -12.21 16.27
N MET A 516 5.92 -12.70 16.45
CA MET A 516 6.18 -14.06 16.94
C MET A 516 5.66 -14.32 18.36
N GLY A 517 5.82 -13.38 19.28
CA GLY A 517 5.20 -13.45 20.61
C GLY A 517 3.67 -13.44 20.59
N SER A 518 3.06 -12.96 19.51
CA SER A 518 1.60 -12.98 19.30
C SER A 518 1.14 -14.27 18.63
N LEU A 519 1.91 -14.81 17.67
CA LEU A 519 1.69 -16.13 17.07
C LEU A 519 1.80 -17.26 18.11
N ALA A 520 2.76 -17.16 19.04
CA ALA A 520 2.89 -18.09 20.16
C ALA A 520 1.62 -18.08 21.06
N ARG A 521 1.18 -16.90 21.51
CA ARG A 521 -0.04 -16.75 22.33
C ARG A 521 -1.32 -17.18 21.59
N LEU A 522 -1.40 -16.99 20.28
CA LEU A 522 -2.48 -17.50 19.44
C LEU A 522 -2.50 -19.04 19.45
N THR A 523 -1.33 -19.66 19.34
CA THR A 523 -1.17 -21.13 19.38
C THR A 523 -1.50 -21.71 20.75
N GLU A 524 -1.11 -21.05 21.85
CA GLU A 524 -1.45 -21.45 23.22
C GLU A 524 -2.95 -21.32 23.53
N SER A 525 -3.61 -20.30 23.00
CA SER A 525 -5.04 -20.04 23.26
C SER A 525 -5.99 -20.84 22.34
N LEU A 526 -5.53 -21.29 21.17
CA LEU A 526 -6.28 -22.13 20.24
C LEU A 526 -5.51 -23.43 19.95
N PRO A 527 -5.43 -24.38 20.90
CA PRO A 527 -4.63 -25.61 20.74
C PRO A 527 -5.11 -26.56 19.63
N SER A 528 -6.29 -26.32 19.06
CA SER A 528 -6.83 -27.03 17.88
C SER A 528 -6.54 -26.32 16.55
N ILE A 529 -5.76 -25.23 16.54
CA ILE A 529 -5.40 -24.52 15.30
C ILE A 529 -4.40 -25.37 14.49
N PRO A 530 -4.68 -25.65 13.21
CA PRO A 530 -3.74 -26.41 12.39
C PRO A 530 -2.60 -25.51 11.94
N ILE A 531 -1.36 -25.92 12.24
CA ILE A 531 -0.14 -25.20 11.89
C ILE A 531 0.46 -25.84 10.62
N PRO A 532 0.49 -25.14 9.48
CA PRO A 532 1.13 -25.63 8.26
C PRO A 532 2.65 -25.82 8.40
N ALA A 533 3.21 -26.73 7.61
CA ALA A 533 4.67 -26.89 7.50
C ALA A 533 5.37 -25.63 6.92
N THR A 534 4.67 -24.81 6.15
CA THR A 534 5.13 -23.49 5.70
C THR A 534 5.36 -22.57 6.89
N VAL A 535 4.34 -22.37 7.73
CA VAL A 535 4.40 -21.57 8.97
C VAL A 535 5.51 -22.06 9.90
N ALA A 536 5.65 -23.38 10.11
CA ALA A 536 6.74 -23.94 10.92
C ALA A 536 8.13 -23.64 10.34
N THR A 537 8.28 -23.65 9.02
CA THR A 537 9.54 -23.30 8.33
C THR A 537 9.83 -21.80 8.47
N SER A 538 8.83 -20.94 8.24
CA SER A 538 8.94 -19.49 8.41
C SER A 538 9.28 -19.10 9.86
N VAL A 539 8.64 -19.69 10.87
CA VAL A 539 9.02 -19.44 12.28
C VAL A 539 10.48 -19.83 12.54
N SER A 540 10.98 -20.91 11.93
CA SER A 540 12.39 -21.30 12.04
C SER A 540 13.35 -20.32 11.33
N THR A 541 12.97 -19.75 10.19
CA THR A 541 13.80 -18.73 9.51
C THR A 541 13.78 -17.42 10.29
N VAL A 542 12.62 -16.98 10.78
CA VAL A 542 12.47 -15.78 11.63
C VAL A 542 13.35 -15.87 12.87
N LEU A 543 13.30 -16.97 13.63
CA LEU A 543 14.14 -17.15 14.82
C LEU A 543 15.64 -17.14 14.49
N SER A 544 16.05 -17.76 13.38
CA SER A 544 17.43 -17.71 12.89
C SER A 544 17.86 -16.28 12.53
N HIS A 545 17.04 -15.55 11.77
CA HIS A 545 17.35 -14.19 11.34
C HIS A 545 17.27 -13.15 12.47
N LEU A 546 16.42 -13.34 13.48
CA LEU A 546 16.44 -12.56 14.73
C LEU A 546 17.74 -12.81 15.51
N GLY A 547 18.18 -14.07 15.63
CA GLY A 547 19.47 -14.43 16.22
C GLY A 547 20.65 -13.79 15.50
N ALA A 548 20.67 -13.88 14.16
CA ALA A 548 21.67 -13.23 13.31
C ALA A 548 21.67 -11.70 13.45
N THR A 549 20.49 -11.07 13.49
CA THR A 549 20.32 -9.63 13.73
C THR A 549 20.92 -9.23 15.08
N CYS A 550 20.59 -9.96 16.16
CA CYS A 550 21.18 -9.76 17.48
C CYS A 550 22.72 -9.89 17.49
N SER A 551 23.29 -10.82 16.72
CA SER A 551 24.75 -10.91 16.56
C SER A 551 25.31 -9.72 15.78
N HIS A 552 24.73 -9.38 14.63
CA HIS A 552 25.21 -8.28 13.79
C HIS A 552 25.09 -6.91 14.46
N LEU A 553 24.10 -6.69 15.34
CA LEU A 553 24.02 -5.50 16.18
C LEU A 553 25.15 -5.46 17.22
N LYS A 554 25.50 -6.58 17.87
CA LYS A 554 26.67 -6.68 18.78
C LYS A 554 27.99 -6.44 18.05
N ASP A 555 28.12 -6.94 16.82
CA ASP A 555 29.30 -6.76 15.97
C ASP A 555 29.44 -5.35 15.37
N GLY A 556 28.46 -4.45 15.58
CA GLY A 556 28.38 -3.14 14.90
C GLY A 556 28.10 -3.22 13.38
N ARG A 557 27.72 -4.39 12.86
CA ARG A 557 27.45 -4.67 11.43
C ARG A 557 26.03 -4.25 11.03
N PHE A 558 25.68 -2.99 11.25
CA PHE A 558 24.31 -2.46 11.16
C PHE A 558 23.60 -2.72 9.82
N GLY A 559 24.31 -2.71 8.68
CA GLY A 559 23.71 -3.04 7.38
C GLY A 559 23.28 -4.51 7.26
N ALA A 560 24.11 -5.45 7.74
CA ALA A 560 23.78 -6.87 7.78
C ALA A 560 22.69 -7.18 8.83
N ALA A 561 22.67 -6.42 9.93
CA ALA A 561 21.57 -6.45 10.90
C ALA A 561 20.25 -6.02 10.26
N LEU A 562 20.23 -4.88 9.54
CA LEU A 562 19.01 -4.41 8.85
C LEU A 562 18.52 -5.43 7.81
N ALA A 563 19.40 -5.97 6.98
CA ALA A 563 19.04 -6.98 5.99
C ALA A 563 18.45 -8.26 6.64
N SER A 564 19.05 -8.72 7.75
CA SER A 564 18.52 -9.86 8.50
C SER A 564 17.17 -9.55 9.16
N ALA A 565 17.00 -8.33 9.69
CA ALA A 565 15.76 -7.89 10.32
C ALA A 565 14.58 -7.78 9.33
N ARG A 566 14.83 -7.41 8.06
CA ARG A 566 13.80 -7.45 7.00
C ARG A 566 13.30 -8.86 6.74
N VAL A 567 14.20 -9.82 6.54
CA VAL A 567 13.82 -11.22 6.30
C VAL A 567 13.05 -11.79 7.50
N ALA A 568 13.45 -11.43 8.72
CA ALA A 568 12.72 -11.78 9.93
C ALA A 568 11.31 -11.15 10.00
N GLU A 569 11.12 -9.90 9.59
CA GLU A 569 9.79 -9.27 9.59
C GLU A 569 8.89 -9.85 8.49
N VAL A 570 9.39 -9.99 7.26
CA VAL A 570 8.60 -10.49 6.12
C VAL A 570 8.11 -11.92 6.37
N GLU A 571 8.98 -12.81 6.87
CA GLU A 571 8.56 -14.18 7.22
C GLU A 571 7.71 -14.23 8.52
N ALA A 572 7.82 -13.23 9.41
CA ALA A 572 6.96 -13.12 10.59
C ALA A 572 5.52 -12.69 10.23
N GLU A 573 5.35 -11.65 9.42
CA GLU A 573 4.03 -11.24 8.91
C GLU A 573 3.43 -12.36 8.05
N ARG A 574 4.20 -12.96 7.14
CA ARG A 574 3.77 -14.08 6.29
C ARG A 574 3.23 -15.26 7.10
N SER A 575 3.95 -15.67 8.16
CA SER A 575 3.53 -16.80 9.00
C SER A 575 2.36 -16.47 9.93
N PHE A 576 2.20 -15.21 10.33
CA PHE A 576 1.05 -14.75 11.12
C PHE A 576 -0.23 -14.60 10.28
N PHE A 577 -0.11 -14.20 9.02
CA PHE A 577 -1.25 -14.00 8.09
C PHE A 577 -1.49 -15.17 7.11
N GLU A 578 -0.88 -16.34 7.34
CA GLU A 578 -1.04 -17.51 6.48
C GLU A 578 -2.52 -17.98 6.41
N LYS A 579 -3.14 -17.86 5.23
CA LYS A 579 -4.58 -18.04 4.99
C LYS A 579 -5.16 -19.37 5.51
N SER A 580 -4.36 -20.44 5.55
CA SER A 580 -4.76 -21.77 6.00
C SER A 580 -4.96 -21.89 7.52
N MET A 581 -4.31 -21.05 8.34
CA MET A 581 -4.51 -21.07 9.80
C MET A 581 -5.91 -20.59 10.20
N VAL A 582 -6.45 -19.60 9.48
CA VAL A 582 -7.79 -19.04 9.76
C VAL A 582 -8.91 -19.97 9.28
N GLY A 583 -8.74 -20.60 8.10
CA GLY A 583 -9.82 -21.30 7.40
C GLY A 583 -10.33 -22.61 8.03
N GLN A 584 -9.60 -23.20 8.98
CA GLN A 584 -9.91 -24.55 9.50
C GLN A 584 -10.47 -24.58 10.94
N VAL A 585 -10.58 -23.43 11.61
CA VAL A 585 -11.20 -23.31 12.95
C VAL A 585 -12.71 -23.64 12.91
N TYR A 586 -13.33 -23.65 11.74
CA TYR A 586 -14.78 -23.80 11.54
C TYR A 586 -15.37 -25.19 11.90
N PHE A 587 -14.54 -26.21 12.21
CA PHE A 587 -15.00 -27.55 12.55
C PHE A 587 -14.57 -27.99 13.95
N PRO A 588 -15.33 -27.62 15.01
CA PRO A 588 -15.19 -28.18 16.35
C PRO A 588 -15.22 -29.71 16.35
N ASP A 589 -14.44 -30.35 17.23
CA ASP A 589 -14.40 -31.81 17.33
C ASP A 589 -15.76 -32.43 17.72
N GLU A 590 -16.59 -31.68 18.45
CA GLU A 590 -17.99 -32.03 18.74
C GLU A 590 -18.80 -32.28 17.46
N HIS A 591 -18.62 -31.45 16.43
CA HIS A 591 -19.29 -31.61 15.15
C HIS A 591 -18.72 -32.81 14.36
N LYS A 592 -17.42 -33.11 14.49
CA LYS A 592 -16.82 -34.31 13.90
C LYS A 592 -17.42 -35.57 14.55
N VAL A 593 -17.55 -35.60 15.88
CA VAL A 593 -18.23 -36.70 16.60
C VAL A 593 -19.68 -36.83 16.14
N ALA A 594 -20.43 -35.74 16.03
CA ALA A 594 -21.81 -35.76 15.54
C ALA A 594 -21.96 -36.32 14.11
N VAL A 595 -21.00 -36.06 13.22
CA VAL A 595 -20.97 -36.61 11.85
C VAL A 595 -20.64 -38.10 11.82
N TYR A 596 -19.74 -38.59 12.69
CA TYR A 596 -19.34 -40.01 12.70
C TYR A 596 -20.22 -40.92 13.58
N LEU A 597 -20.96 -40.38 14.56
CA LEU A 597 -21.82 -41.16 15.44
C LEU A 597 -22.88 -42.01 14.70
N PRO A 598 -23.57 -41.51 13.65
CA PRO A 598 -24.52 -42.31 12.86
C PRO A 598 -23.87 -43.47 12.10
N LEU A 599 -22.58 -43.35 11.74
CA LEU A 599 -21.82 -44.39 11.05
C LEU A 599 -21.31 -45.46 12.04
N LEU A 600 -20.92 -45.02 13.25
CA LEU A 600 -20.40 -45.90 14.30
C LEU A 600 -21.49 -46.75 14.97
N GLY A 601 -22.73 -46.25 15.09
CA GLY A 601 -23.85 -46.99 15.70
C GLY A 601 -24.11 -48.37 15.07
N PRO A 602 -24.36 -48.46 13.74
CA PRO A 602 -24.62 -49.72 13.03
C PRO A 602 -23.48 -50.74 13.11
N ILE A 603 -22.23 -50.28 13.25
CA ILE A 603 -21.05 -51.16 13.34
C ILE A 603 -20.79 -51.58 14.79
N GLY A 604 -20.88 -50.65 15.74
CA GLY A 604 -20.55 -50.87 17.15
C GLY A 604 -21.59 -51.71 17.89
N VAL A 605 -22.89 -51.49 17.66
CA VAL A 605 -23.95 -52.21 18.39
C VAL A 605 -23.91 -53.73 18.17
N PRO A 606 -23.81 -54.26 16.93
CA PRO A 606 -23.64 -55.70 16.71
C PRO A 606 -22.37 -56.27 17.35
N LEU A 607 -21.28 -55.51 17.34
CA LEU A 607 -19.97 -55.92 17.87
C LEU A 607 -20.02 -56.05 19.40
N VAL A 608 -20.60 -55.07 20.10
CA VAL A 608 -20.82 -55.11 21.56
C VAL A 608 -21.81 -56.22 21.94
N VAL A 609 -22.91 -56.39 21.19
CA VAL A 609 -23.87 -57.49 21.44
C VAL A 609 -23.24 -58.87 21.21
N GLY A 610 -22.38 -59.01 20.20
CA GLY A 610 -21.58 -60.21 19.95
C GLY A 610 -20.63 -60.51 21.11
N LEU A 611 -19.86 -59.53 21.54
CA LEU A 611 -18.93 -59.64 22.68
C LEU A 611 -19.67 -60.03 23.98
N LEU A 612 -20.82 -59.42 24.26
CA LEU A 612 -21.63 -59.75 25.44
C LEU A 612 -22.24 -61.17 25.38
N LYS A 613 -22.61 -61.66 24.17
CA LYS A 613 -23.02 -63.06 23.98
C LYS A 613 -21.86 -64.03 24.21
N GLU A 614 -20.67 -63.71 23.70
CA GLU A 614 -19.48 -64.55 23.86
C GLU A 614 -19.03 -64.64 25.32
N ILE A 615 -18.98 -63.51 26.03
CA ILE A 615 -18.69 -63.47 27.48
C ILE A 615 -19.73 -64.31 28.25
N LYS A 616 -21.02 -64.24 27.91
CA LYS A 616 -22.05 -65.09 28.52
C LYS A 616 -21.85 -66.57 28.20
N ARG A 617 -21.44 -66.94 26.98
CA ARG A 617 -21.08 -68.33 26.60
C ARG A 617 -19.93 -68.85 27.47
N ILE A 618 -18.83 -68.11 27.56
CA ILE A 618 -17.65 -68.49 28.35
C ILE A 618 -18.00 -68.64 29.84
N ILE A 619 -18.87 -67.78 30.39
CA ILE A 619 -19.35 -67.89 31.77
C ILE A 619 -20.26 -69.12 31.96
N ALA A 620 -21.14 -69.42 30.99
CA ALA A 620 -22.01 -70.60 31.03
C ALA A 620 -21.20 -71.90 30.95
N GLU A 621 -20.23 -72.00 30.03
CA GLU A 621 -19.31 -73.14 29.94
C GLU A 621 -18.49 -73.33 31.22
N ARG A 622 -18.01 -72.25 31.84
CA ARG A 622 -17.30 -72.31 33.13
C ARG A 622 -18.20 -72.75 34.29
N LYS A 623 -19.52 -72.48 34.23
CA LYS A 623 -20.50 -73.03 35.19
C LYS A 623 -20.79 -74.52 34.91
N ALA A 624 -21.02 -74.90 33.65
CA ALA A 624 -21.25 -76.29 33.27
C ALA A 624 -20.06 -77.20 33.63
N LYS A 625 -18.81 -76.76 33.36
CA LYS A 625 -17.58 -77.47 33.75
C LYS A 625 -17.36 -77.56 35.26
N ARG A 626 -18.02 -76.73 36.07
CA ARG A 626 -18.04 -76.85 37.55
C ARG A 626 -19.12 -77.80 38.03
N ALA A 627 -20.31 -77.77 37.42
CA ALA A 627 -21.43 -78.67 37.76
C ALA A 627 -21.22 -80.12 37.28
N ALA A 628 -20.33 -80.34 36.30
CA ALA A 628 -19.89 -81.68 35.87
C ALA A 628 -18.66 -82.19 36.66
N ALA A 629 -18.22 -81.46 37.69
CA ALA A 629 -17.09 -81.79 38.56
C ALA A 629 -17.50 -81.87 40.05
N SER A 630 -18.81 -82.04 40.30
CA SER A 630 -19.47 -82.15 41.60
C SER A 630 -20.51 -83.27 41.55
#